data_AF-A0ABD0JJA6-F1
#
_entry.id   AF-A0ABD0JJA6-F1
#
_cell.length_a   1.000
_cell.length_b   1.000
_cell.length_c   1.000
_cell.angle_alpha   90.00
_cell.angle_beta   90.00
_cell.angle_gamma   90.00
#
_symmetry.space_group_name_H-M   'P 1'
#
loop_
_entity.id
_entity.type
_entity.pdbx_description
1 polymer ?
#
loop_
_entity_poly.entity_id
_entity_poly.type
_entity_poly.pdbx_seq_one_letter_code
_entity_poly.pdbx_strand_id
1 'polypeptide(L)'
;MGQVVRRGVKRPDTVRVRCLRLKLDDWLMKYFNYRKHYWALEKDTKCEIGDIVLIERQAKRTSPLISHEIKEHVFKLGSVVDPVTGKRCRGKVFIDEELRELEAEMIQKEREAKTT
;
A
#
# COMPACT_ATOMS: atom_id res chain seq x y z
N MET A 1 -3.54 -10.43 -0.06
CA MET A 1 -3.57 -9.01 -0.44
C MET A 1 -4.58 -8.27 0.41
N GLY A 2 -4.31 -7.02 0.75
CA GLY A 2 -5.25 -6.18 1.47
C GLY A 2 -4.75 -4.75 1.59
N GLN A 3 -5.58 -3.88 2.16
CA GLN A 3 -5.26 -2.48 2.36
C GLN A 3 -4.72 -2.25 3.78
N VAL A 4 -3.66 -1.45 3.91
CA VAL A 4 -3.14 -1.02 5.21
C VAL A 4 -4.12 -0.02 5.86
N VAL A 5 -4.61 -0.34 7.05
CA VAL A 5 -5.58 0.51 7.77
C VAL A 5 -4.91 1.38 8.83
N ARG A 6 -4.01 0.79 9.63
CA ARG A 6 -3.31 1.50 10.70
C ARG A 6 -2.05 0.78 11.11
N ARG A 7 -1.09 1.54 11.63
CA ARG A 7 0.12 1.02 12.29
C ARG A 7 -0.18 0.64 13.75
N GLY A 8 0.55 -0.35 14.27
CA GLY A 8 0.47 -0.76 15.66
C GLY A 8 1.05 0.31 16.59
N VAL A 9 0.35 0.61 17.69
CA VAL A 9 0.82 1.62 18.67
C VAL A 9 1.94 1.08 19.56
N LYS A 10 1.79 -0.17 20.04
CA LYS A 10 2.79 -0.83 20.91
C LYS A 10 3.99 -1.38 20.13
N ARG A 11 3.78 -1.70 18.85
CA ARG A 11 4.74 -2.37 17.96
C ARG A 11 4.72 -1.64 16.62
N PRO A 12 5.59 -0.63 16.43
CA PRO A 12 5.56 0.22 15.25
C PRO A 12 5.98 -0.53 13.98
N ASP A 13 6.66 -1.66 14.11
CA ASP A 13 7.03 -2.65 13.09
C ASP A 13 5.84 -3.48 12.57
N THR A 14 4.62 -3.25 13.08
CA THR A 14 3.44 -4.01 12.69
C THR A 14 2.34 -3.14 12.10
N VAL A 15 1.61 -3.71 11.14
CA VAL A 15 0.53 -3.03 10.45
C VAL A 15 -0.71 -3.90 10.41
N ARG A 16 -1.86 -3.25 10.57
CA ARG A 16 -3.18 -3.89 10.46
C ARG A 16 -3.65 -3.79 9.02
N VAL A 17 -3.70 -4.94 8.35
CA VAL A 17 -4.15 -5.07 6.97
C VAL A 17 -5.61 -5.52 6.94
N ARG A 18 -6.45 -4.84 6.16
CA ARG A 18 -7.83 -5.23 5.86
C ARG A 18 -7.84 -6.04 4.58
N CYS A 19 -8.14 -7.32 4.69
CA CYS A 19 -8.39 -8.20 3.56
C CYS A 19 -9.89 -8.30 3.31
N LEU A 20 -10.28 -8.18 2.05
CA LEU A 20 -11.66 -8.39 1.60
C LEU A 20 -11.73 -9.76 0.93
N ARG A 21 -12.80 -10.50 1.22
CA ARG A 21 -13.15 -11.75 0.54
C ARG A 21 -14.62 -11.66 0.14
N LEU A 22 -14.95 -12.20 -1.02
CA LEU A 22 -16.34 -12.36 -1.41
C LEU A 22 -16.92 -13.55 -0.67
N LYS A 23 -17.99 -13.32 0.09
CA LYS A 23 -18.78 -14.37 0.73
C LYS A 23 -20.15 -14.40 0.08
N LEU A 24 -20.58 -15.59 -0.33
CA LEU A 24 -21.93 -15.81 -0.85
C LEU A 24 -22.93 -15.71 0.31
N ASP A 25 -24.00 -14.96 0.08
CA ASP A 25 -25.22 -15.04 0.87
C ASP A 25 -26.16 -16.05 0.19
N ASP A 26 -26.43 -17.16 0.88
CA ASP A 26 -27.19 -18.29 0.34
C ASP A 26 -28.66 -17.95 0.09
N TRP A 27 -29.22 -16.97 0.82
CA TRP A 27 -30.61 -16.56 0.64
C TRP A 27 -30.79 -15.66 -0.56
N LEU A 28 -29.90 -14.67 -0.71
CA LEU A 28 -29.97 -13.69 -1.79
C LEU A 28 -29.24 -14.13 -3.07
N MET A 29 -28.48 -15.22 -3.02
CA MET A 29 -27.59 -15.69 -4.09
C MET A 29 -26.67 -14.60 -4.62
N LYS A 30 -26.13 -13.77 -3.70
CA LYS A 30 -25.26 -12.62 -4.04
C LYS A 30 -23.99 -12.63 -3.20
N TYR A 31 -22.88 -12.30 -3.85
CA TYR A 31 -21.61 -12.10 -3.15
C TYR A 31 -21.52 -10.72 -2.52
N PHE A 32 -21.13 -10.69 -1.25
CA PHE A 32 -20.84 -9.47 -0.53
C PHE A 32 -19.38 -9.43 -0.05
N ASN A 33 -18.87 -8.21 0.10
CA ASN A 33 -17.53 -7.96 0.61
C ASN A 33 -17.46 -8.23 2.12
N TYR A 34 -16.88 -9.37 2.49
CA TYR A 34 -16.56 -9.69 3.88
C TYR A 34 -15.15 -9.23 4.23
N ARG A 35 -15.04 -8.40 5.28
CA ARG A 35 -13.76 -7.83 5.74
C ARG A 35 -13.18 -8.62 6.90
N LYS A 36 -11.91 -9.02 6.78
CA LYS A 36 -11.12 -9.61 7.87
C LYS A 36 -9.82 -8.85 8.05
N HIS A 37 -9.44 -8.62 9.31
CA HIS A 37 -8.22 -7.92 9.64
C HIS A 37 -7.12 -8.89 10.06
N TYR A 38 -5.93 -8.68 9.52
CA TYR A 38 -4.73 -9.42 9.87
C TYR A 38 -3.66 -8.44 10.34
N TRP A 39 -2.86 -8.87 11.31
CA TRP A 39 -1.65 -8.17 11.69
C TRP A 39 -0.48 -8.78 10.93
N ALA A 40 0.23 -7.91 10.20
CA ALA A 40 1.39 -8.24 9.42
C ALA A 40 2.63 -7.53 9.99
N LEU A 41 3.76 -8.23 9.97
CA LEU A 41 5.07 -7.68 10.32
C LEU A 41 5.71 -7.00 9.10
N GLU A 42 6.23 -5.79 9.28
CA GLU A 42 7.13 -5.12 8.33
C GLU A 42 8.57 -5.59 8.57
N LYS A 43 9.27 -6.00 7.50
CA LYS A 43 10.71 -6.28 7.56
C LYS A 43 11.50 -5.02 7.24
N ASP A 44 11.72 -4.77 5.94
CA ASP A 44 12.55 -3.65 5.48
C ASP A 44 11.72 -2.52 4.86
N THR A 45 10.60 -2.86 4.21
CA THR A 45 9.70 -1.90 3.56
C THR A 45 8.70 -1.30 4.54
N LYS A 46 8.82 0.02 4.75
CA LYS A 46 7.83 0.82 5.49
C LYS A 46 6.57 1.00 4.64
N CYS A 47 5.44 0.52 5.13
CA CYS A 47 4.15 0.74 4.49
C CYS A 47 3.45 1.96 5.10
N GLU A 48 2.74 2.70 4.25
CA GLU A 48 1.92 3.84 4.63
C GLU A 48 0.46 3.42 4.77
N ILE A 49 -0.34 4.25 5.45
CA ILE A 49 -1.77 4.00 5.61
C ILE A 49 -2.45 4.20 4.26
N GLY A 50 -3.25 3.22 3.84
CA GLY A 50 -3.96 3.25 2.56
C GLY A 50 -3.30 2.44 1.45
N ASP A 51 -2.04 2.04 1.63
CA ASP A 51 -1.30 1.19 0.69
C ASP A 51 -1.96 -0.17 0.49
N ILE A 52 -1.77 -0.74 -0.70
CA ILE A 52 -2.22 -2.08 -1.04
C ILE A 52 -1.02 -3.02 -1.02
N VAL A 53 -1.08 -4.00 -0.13
CA VAL A 53 0.06 -4.88 0.17
C VAL A 53 -0.29 -6.35 0.00
N LEU A 54 0.70 -7.14 -0.38
CA LEU A 54 0.65 -8.59 -0.37
C LEU A 54 1.21 -9.10 0.97
N ILE A 55 0.41 -9.90 1.66
CA ILE A 55 0.79 -10.52 2.93
C ILE A 55 0.90 -12.02 2.75
N GLU A 56 1.96 -12.60 3.31
CA GLU A 56 2.23 -14.03 3.32
C GLU A 56 2.18 -14.56 4.76
N ARG A 57 1.78 -15.82 4.93
CA ARG A 57 1.72 -16.42 6.26
C ARG A 57 3.13 -16.80 6.71
N GLN A 58 3.51 -16.39 7.92
CA GLN A 58 4.82 -16.75 8.48
C GLN A 58 4.88 -18.25 8.78
N ALA A 59 6.02 -18.87 8.48
CA ALA A 59 6.29 -20.26 8.84
C ALA A 59 6.23 -20.48 10.36
N LYS A 60 6.86 -19.58 11.12
CA LYS A 60 6.78 -19.52 12.58
C LYS A 60 6.10 -18.23 13.01
N ARG A 61 5.03 -18.34 13.81
CA ARG A 61 4.34 -17.16 14.35
C ARG A 61 5.22 -16.45 15.38
N THR A 62 5.53 -15.18 15.15
CA THR A 62 6.26 -14.35 16.13
C THR A 62 5.43 -14.07 17.38
N SER A 63 4.11 -13.94 17.23
CA SER A 63 3.18 -13.60 18.33
C SER A 63 1.81 -14.23 18.06
N PRO A 64 0.95 -14.46 19.08
CA PRO A 64 -0.39 -14.99 18.86
C PRO A 64 -1.23 -14.17 17.88
N LEU A 65 -1.05 -12.84 17.89
CA LEU A 65 -1.80 -11.91 17.05
C LEU A 65 -1.16 -11.73 15.66
N ILE A 66 0.16 -11.78 15.58
CA ILE A 66 0.94 -11.54 14.36
C ILE A 66 1.14 -12.89 13.66
N SER A 67 0.47 -13.04 12.53
CA SER A 67 0.43 -14.32 11.80
C SER A 67 1.01 -14.21 10.39
N HIS A 68 1.13 -12.99 9.87
CA HIS A 68 1.54 -12.73 8.51
C HIS A 68 2.75 -11.80 8.50
N GLU A 69 3.47 -11.81 7.40
CA GLU A 69 4.50 -10.85 7.05
C GLU A 69 4.15 -10.15 5.74
N ILE A 70 4.64 -8.94 5.55
CA ILE A 70 4.51 -8.23 4.29
C ILE A 70 5.55 -8.79 3.32
N LYS A 71 5.09 -9.30 2.19
CA LYS A 71 5.94 -9.85 1.13
C LYS A 71 6.32 -8.76 0.14
N GLU A 72 5.33 -8.01 -0.33
CA GLU A 72 5.49 -7.06 -1.42
C GLU A 72 4.52 -5.89 -1.28
N HIS A 73 5.00 -4.73 -1.72
CA HIS A 73 4.20 -3.53 -1.91
C HIS A 73 3.62 -3.51 -3.32
N VAL A 74 2.31 -3.77 -3.44
CA VAL A 74 1.68 -3.89 -4.76
C VAL A 74 1.37 -2.52 -5.32
N PHE A 75 0.73 -1.66 -4.52
CA PHE A 75 0.38 -0.30 -4.93
C PHE A 75 0.58 0.69 -3.79
N LYS A 76 1.54 1.61 -3.97
CA LYS A 76 1.80 2.73 -3.07
C LYS A 76 0.80 3.86 -3.29
N LEU A 77 0.20 4.32 -2.20
CA LEU A 77 -0.72 5.45 -2.21
C LEU A 77 0.01 6.70 -2.73
N GLY A 78 -0.57 7.35 -3.74
CA GLY A 78 -0.02 8.55 -4.36
C GLY A 78 1.11 8.32 -5.39
N SER A 79 1.72 7.12 -5.40
CA SER A 79 2.81 6.76 -6.32
C SER A 79 2.57 5.39 -6.94
N VAL A 80 1.41 5.22 -7.58
CA VAL A 80 1.03 3.97 -8.24
C VAL A 80 1.80 3.83 -9.56
N VAL A 81 2.40 2.66 -9.76
CA VAL A 81 3.04 2.25 -11.01
C VAL A 81 2.14 1.19 -11.65
N ASP A 82 1.80 1.38 -12.92
CA ASP A 82 1.05 0.39 -13.68
C ASP A 82 1.93 -0.87 -13.90
N PRO A 83 1.50 -2.06 -13.46
CA PRO A 83 2.30 -3.28 -13.59
C PRO A 83 2.47 -3.74 -15.04
N VAL A 84 1.62 -3.28 -15.97
CA VAL A 84 1.72 -3.68 -17.40
C VAL A 84 2.75 -2.83 -18.14
N THR A 85 2.72 -1.51 -17.95
CA THR A 85 3.61 -0.58 -18.68
C THR A 85 4.83 -0.12 -17.90
N GLY A 86 4.84 -0.26 -16.57
CA GLY A 86 5.89 0.28 -15.70
C GLY A 86 5.86 1.80 -15.53
N LYS A 87 4.87 2.49 -16.12
CA LYS A 87 4.72 3.95 -16.00
C LYS A 87 3.90 4.31 -14.77
N ARG A 88 4.16 5.49 -14.20
CA ARG A 88 3.34 5.99 -13.10
C ARG A 88 1.98 6.46 -13.61
N CYS A 89 0.95 6.27 -12.79
CA CYS A 89 -0.42 6.64 -13.16
C CYS A 89 -1.17 7.33 -12.03
N ARG A 90 -2.09 8.21 -12.43
CA ARG A 90 -3.11 8.82 -11.56
C ARG A 90 -4.47 8.32 -12.01
N GLY A 91 -4.93 7.24 -11.38
CA GLY A 91 -6.19 6.60 -11.76
C GLY A 91 -6.12 6.04 -13.18
N LYS A 92 -6.75 6.72 -14.15
CA LYS A 92 -6.80 6.29 -15.55
C LYS A 92 -5.77 6.97 -16.46
N VAL A 93 -5.09 8.00 -15.96
CA VAL A 93 -4.19 8.84 -16.77
C VAL A 93 -2.75 8.51 -16.39
N PHE A 94 -1.90 8.29 -17.40
CA PHE A 94 -0.46 8.16 -17.18
C PHE A 94 0.15 9.52 -16.84
N ILE A 95 1.08 9.52 -15.91
CA ILE A 95 1.86 10.71 -15.60
C ILE A 95 2.91 10.86 -16.70
N ASP A 96 3.01 12.06 -17.25
CA ASP A 96 4.13 12.42 -18.11
C ASP A 96 5.35 12.70 -17.22
N GLU A 97 6.34 11.81 -17.29
CA GLU A 97 7.50 11.89 -16.42
C GLU A 97 8.47 13.01 -16.88
N GLU A 98 8.54 13.31 -18.18
CA GLU A 98 9.39 14.39 -18.72
C GLU A 98 8.92 15.75 -18.20
N LEU A 99 7.61 16.00 -18.27
CA LEU A 99 7.02 17.26 -17.80
C LEU A 99 7.19 17.44 -16.29
N ARG A 100 7.16 16.33 -15.54
CA ARG A 100 7.36 16.32 -14.09
C ARG A 100 8.80 16.62 -13.69
N GLU A 101 9.78 16.13 -14.45
CA GLU A 101 11.20 16.42 -14.22
C GLU A 101 11.49 17.91 -14.43
N LEU A 102 10.95 18.50 -15.51
CA LEU A 102 11.06 19.94 -15.77
C LEU A 102 10.44 20.80 -14.66
N GLU A 103 9.25 20.42 -14.18
CA GLU A 103 8.62 21.10 -13.03
C GLU A 103 9.48 21.01 -11.76
N ALA A 104 10.09 19.85 -11.49
CA ALA A 104 10.96 19.66 -10.33
C ALA A 104 12.22 20.53 -10.41
N GLU A 105 12.84 20.64 -11.58
CA GLU A 105 13.98 21.53 -11.80
C GLU A 105 13.63 23.01 -11.61
N MET A 106 12.45 23.44 -12.10
CA MET A 106 11.99 24.82 -11.91
C MET A 106 11.78 25.15 -10.43
N ILE A 107 11.13 24.25 -9.68
CA ILE A 107 10.93 24.41 -8.23
C ILE A 107 12.27 24.48 -7.48
N GLN A 108 13.24 23.68 -7.91
CA GLN A 108 14.56 23.65 -7.28
C GLN A 108 15.32 24.96 -7.51
N LYS A 109 15.32 25.49 -8.73
CA LYS A 109 15.90 26.81 -9.07
C LYS A 109 15.25 27.94 -8.26
N GLU A 110 13.92 27.91 -8.11
CA GLU A 110 13.21 28.91 -7.28
C GLU A 110 13.59 28.83 -5.80
N ARG A 111 13.82 27.62 -5.26
CA ARG A 111 14.26 27.43 -3.87
C ARG A 111 15.66 27.98 -3.64
N GLU A 112 16.57 27.72 -4.57
CA GLU A 112 17.96 28.22 -4.51
C GLU A 112 18.01 29.74 -4.62
N ALA A 113 17.23 30.33 -5.52
CA ALA A 113 17.11 31.78 -5.66
C ALA A 113 16.53 32.49 -4.42
N LYS A 114 15.68 31.82 -3.64
CA LYS A 114 15.14 32.35 -2.37
C LYS A 114 16.07 32.18 -1.17
N THR A 115 17.13 31.38 -1.31
CA THR A 115 18.08 31.09 -0.23
C THR A 115 19.31 32.02 -0.27
N THR A 116 19.47 32.77 -1.36
CA THR A 116 20.53 33.77 -1.58
C THR A 116 20.01 35.16 -1.25
#